data_AF-A0A957GHF2-F1
#
_entry.id   AF-A0A957GHF2-F1
#
_cell.length_a   1.000
_cell.length_b   1.000
_cell.length_c   1.000
_cell.angle_alpha   90.00
_cell.angle_beta   90.00
_cell.angle_gamma   90.00
#
_symmetry.space_group_name_H-M   'P 1'
#
loop_
_entity.id
_entity.type
_entity.pdbx_description
1 polymer ?
#
loop_
_entity_poly.entity_id
_entity_poly.type
_entity_poly.pdbx_seq_one_letter_code
_entity_poly.pdbx_strand_id
1 'polypeptide(L)' 'TLALSMYGDLDLSVLDEMPPGREEFRTKWIRPSERERAYAFVRGQVGQGRQAFIICPLVEESDKIEAKSAVEEHARLQE' A
#
# COMPACT_ATOMS: atom_id res chain seq x y z
N THR A 1 -18.73 -0.76 -14.45
CA THR A 1 -17.64 -1.74 -14.69
C THR A 1 -16.95 -1.35 -15.97
N LEU A 2 -15.62 -1.16 -15.99
CA LEU A 2 -14.90 -0.72 -17.20
C LEU A 2 -15.21 -1.62 -18.41
N ALA A 3 -15.29 -2.93 -18.19
CA ALA A 3 -15.65 -3.90 -19.24
C ALA A 3 -17.06 -3.69 -19.82
N LEU A 4 -18.08 -3.39 -19.01
CA LEU A 4 -19.45 -3.15 -19.52
C LEU A 4 -19.56 -1.81 -20.26
N SER A 5 -18.83 -0.78 -19.83
CA SER A 5 -18.81 0.52 -20.52
C SER A 5 -18.00 0.49 -21.81
N MET A 6 -17.02 -0.40 -21.95
CA MET A 6 -16.22 -0.56 -23.18
C MET A 6 -16.89 -1.48 -24.21
N TYR A 7 -17.70 -2.45 -23.78
CA TYR A 7 -18.32 -3.46 -24.65
C TYR A 7 -19.85 -3.38 -24.72
N GLY A 8 -20.49 -2.53 -23.92
CA GLY A 8 -21.92 -2.24 -23.96
C GLY A 8 -22.18 -0.84 -24.47
N ASP A 9 -23.40 -0.61 -24.97
CA ASP A 9 -23.85 0.71 -25.41
C ASP A 9 -24.28 1.54 -24.18
N LEU A 10 -23.30 2.06 -23.46
CA LEU A 10 -23.47 2.85 -22.24
C LEU A 10 -22.80 4.21 -22.40
N ASP A 11 -23.54 5.27 -22.05
CA ASP A 11 -22.98 6.61 -21.98
C ASP A 11 -21.86 6.68 -20.92
N LEU A 12 -20.70 7.20 -21.32
CA LEU A 12 -19.50 7.30 -20.49
C LEU A 12 -19.29 8.75 -20.06
N SER A 13 -19.34 8.98 -18.75
CA SER A 13 -18.94 10.26 -18.13
C SER A 13 -17.59 10.08 -17.45
N VAL A 14 -16.61 10.93 -17.78
CA VAL A 14 -15.28 10.95 -17.15
C VAL A 14 -15.20 12.14 -16.20
N LEU A 15 -14.71 11.90 -14.99
CA LEU A 15 -14.30 12.94 -14.04
C LEU A 15 -12.77 12.87 -13.92
N ASP A 16 -12.08 13.87 -14.44
CA ASP A 16 -10.61 13.93 -14.52
C ASP A 16 -9.98 14.97 -13.59
N GLU A 17 -10.80 15.72 -12.85
CA GLU A 17 -10.35 16.73 -11.91
C GLU A 17 -10.14 16.18 -10.50
N MET A 18 -9.07 16.66 -9.85
CA MET A 18 -8.80 16.38 -8.45
C MET A 18 -9.45 17.44 -7.56
N PRO A 19 -9.96 17.07 -6.37
CA PRO A 19 -10.49 18.04 -5.42
C PRO A 19 -9.47 19.14 -5.07
N PRO A 20 -9.93 20.38 -4.81
CA PRO A 20 -9.04 21.47 -4.42
C PRO A 20 -8.27 21.12 -3.15
N GLY A 21 -6.98 21.43 -3.12
CA GLY A 21 -6.10 21.13 -1.99
C GLY A 21 -5.57 19.69 -1.94
N ARG A 22 -5.76 18.90 -3.01
CA ARG A 22 -5.11 17.58 -3.11
C ARG A 22 -3.58 17.74 -3.15
N GLU A 23 -2.90 17.21 -2.15
CA GLU A 23 -1.44 17.10 -2.13
C GLU A 23 -0.95 15.91 -2.97
N GLU A 24 0.21 16.09 -3.62
CA GLU A 24 0.87 15.00 -4.33
C GLU A 24 1.53 14.02 -3.37
N PHE A 25 1.36 12.72 -3.63
CA PHE A 25 2.01 11.67 -2.88
C PHE A 25 3.36 11.30 -3.51
N ARG A 26 4.39 11.18 -2.68
CA ARG A 26 5.71 10.70 -3.12
C ARG A 26 5.78 9.19 -3.02
N THR A 27 5.70 8.50 -4.15
CA THR A 27 5.88 7.05 -4.22
C THR A 27 7.34 6.69 -4.48
N LYS A 28 7.87 5.72 -3.75
CA LYS A 28 9.19 5.13 -3.99
C LYS A 28 9.10 3.62 -4.05
N TRP A 29 9.75 3.04 -5.04
CA TRP A 29 10.03 1.61 -5.08
C TRP A 29 11.36 1.35 -4.38
N ILE A 30 11.39 0.34 -3.51
CA ILE A 30 12.56 0.02 -2.66
C ILE A 30 12.87 -1.47 -2.82
N ARG A 31 14.15 -1.80 -2.93
CA ARG A 31 14.60 -3.20 -3.04
C ARG A 31 14.45 -3.93 -1.69
N PRO A 32 14.26 -5.26 -1.68
CA PRO A 32 14.19 -6.03 -0.43
C PRO A 32 15.39 -5.81 0.51
N SER A 33 16.60 -5.64 -0.04
CA SER A 33 17.82 -5.37 0.73
C SER A 33 17.83 -4.01 1.44
N GLU A 34 17.03 -3.06 0.96
CA GLU A 34 16.91 -1.70 1.52
C GLU A 34 15.69 -1.58 2.45
N ARG A 35 14.98 -2.67 2.73
CA ARG A 35 13.75 -2.67 3.52
C ARG A 35 13.95 -2.11 4.94
N GLU A 36 15.10 -2.37 5.57
CA GLU A 36 15.42 -1.80 6.88
C GLU A 36 15.48 -0.27 6.87
N ARG A 37 16.01 0.32 5.79
CA ARG A 37 16.01 1.78 5.61
C ARG A 37 14.58 2.33 5.47
N ALA A 38 13.68 1.57 4.83
CA ALA A 38 12.27 1.95 4.74
C ALA A 38 11.60 1.93 6.13
N TYR A 39 11.84 0.89 6.94
CA TYR A 39 11.32 0.83 8.30
C TYR A 39 11.90 1.92 9.20
N ALA A 40 13.19 2.25 9.08
CA ALA A 40 13.78 3.37 9.80
C ALA A 40 13.08 4.71 9.47
N PHE A 41 12.78 4.95 8.20
CA PHE A 41 12.00 6.11 7.78
C PHE A 41 10.59 6.11 8.40
N VAL A 42 9.88 4.98 8.34
CA VAL A 42 8.53 4.84 8.92
C VAL A 42 8.56 5.09 10.43
N ARG A 43 9.49 4.46 11.17
CA ARG A 43 9.66 4.68 12.61
C ARG A 43 9.93 6.15 12.92
N GLY A 44 10.76 6.82 12.12
CA GLY A 44 11.02 8.26 12.27
C GLY A 44 9.78 9.14 12.07
N GLN A 45 8.89 8.78 11.14
CA GLN A 45 7.61 9.48 10.94
C GLN A 45 6.64 9.21 12.10
N VAL A 46 6.52 7.95 12.52
CA VAL A 46 5.64 7.56 13.63
C VAL A 46 6.09 8.20 14.95
N GLY A 47 7.40 8.28 15.20
CA GLY A 47 7.95 8.99 16.36
C GLY A 47 7.62 10.49 16.39
N GLN A 48 7.24 11.09 15.26
CA GLN A 48 6.75 12.48 15.19
C GLN A 48 5.22 12.58 15.39
N GLY A 49 4.56 11.51 15.84
CA GLY A 49 3.11 11.46 16.04
C GLY A 49 2.30 11.20 14.77
N ARG A 50 2.95 10.81 13.65
CA ARG A 50 2.25 10.41 12.43
C ARG A 50 1.88 8.93 12.48
N GLN A 51 1.04 8.49 11.54
CA GLN A 51 0.62 7.10 11.42
C GLN A 51 1.16 6.48 10.12
N ALA A 52 1.32 5.17 10.13
CA ALA A 52 1.75 4.40 8.97
C ALA A 52 0.92 3.12 8.82
N PHE A 53 0.72 2.68 7.58
CA PHE A 53 0.09 1.41 7.26
C PHE A 53 1.12 0.44 6.68
N ILE A 54 1.02 -0.82 7.09
CA ILE A 54 1.83 -1.93 6.57
C ILE A 54 0.86 -2.97 6.03
N ILE A 55 0.90 -3.20 4.72
CA ILE A 55 -0.03 -4.09 4.02
C ILE A 55 0.68 -5.41 3.77
N CYS A 56 0.10 -6.51 4.28
CA CYS A 56 0.60 -7.86 4.08
C CYS A 56 -0.38 -8.64 3.18
N PRO A 57 0.10 -9.37 2.16
CA PRO A 57 -0.76 -10.12 1.24
C PRO A 57 -1.50 -11.29 1.90
N LEU A 58 -0.91 -11.88 2.95
CA LEU A 58 -1.46 -13.03 3.64
C LEU A 58 -1.81 -12.68 5.09
N VAL A 59 -2.82 -13.35 5.64
CA VAL A 59 -3.14 -13.27 7.08
C VAL A 59 -2.16 -14.16 7.86
N GLU A 60 -2.15 -15.45 7.52
CA GLU A 60 -1.26 -16.48 8.04
C GLU A 60 -0.34 -17.00 6.92
N GLU A 61 0.68 -17.78 7.27
CA GLU A 61 1.58 -18.39 6.29
C GLU A 61 0.85 -19.34 5.33
N SER A 62 1.39 -19.50 4.11
CA SER A 62 0.83 -20.40 3.11
C SER A 62 1.92 -21.14 2.34
N ASP A 63 1.83 -22.46 2.30
CA ASP A 63 2.74 -23.31 1.51
C ASP A 63 2.60 -23.09 -0.01
N LYS A 64 1.52 -22.43 -0.44
CA LYS A 64 1.21 -22.20 -1.87
C LYS A 64 1.76 -20.88 -2.39
N ILE A 65 1.98 -19.91 -1.51
CA ILE A 65 2.34 -18.54 -1.88
C ILE A 65 3.46 -18.07 -0.95
N GLU A 66 4.63 -17.85 -1.52
CA GLU A 66 5.74 -17.22 -0.81
C GLU A 66 5.50 -15.71 -0.69
N ALA A 67 4.81 -15.32 0.38
CA ALA A 67 4.53 -13.93 0.71
C ALA A 67 4.48 -13.75 2.23
N LYS A 68 4.66 -12.50 2.68
CA LYS A 68 4.66 -12.16 4.10
C LYS A 68 3.26 -12.25 4.70
N SER A 69 3.16 -12.89 5.86
CA SER A 69 1.93 -12.95 6.64
C SER A 69 1.81 -11.77 7.61
N ALA A 70 0.58 -11.33 7.85
CA ALA A 70 0.30 -10.23 8.78
C ALA A 70 0.66 -10.61 10.22
N VAL A 71 0.43 -11.86 10.62
CA VAL A 71 0.74 -12.36 11.96
C VAL A 71 2.24 -12.33 12.24
N GLU A 72 3.05 -12.86 11.31
CA GLU A 72 4.51 -12.89 11.44
C GLU A 72 5.10 -11.47 11.41
N GLU A 73 4.68 -10.64 10.45
CA GLU A 73 5.16 -9.26 10.35
C GLU A 73 4.79 -8.42 11.56
N HIS A 74 3.59 -8.63 12.13
CA HIS A 74 3.20 -7.97 13.37
C HIS A 74 4.14 -8.35 14.52
N ALA A 75 4.42 -9.64 14.72
CA ALA A 75 5.35 -10.08 15.77
C ALA A 75 6.74 -9.46 15.59
N ARG A 76 7.31 -9.50 14.37
CA ARG A 76 8.62 -8.94 14.04
C ARG A 76 8.72 -7.42 14.27
N LEU A 77 7.62 -6.70 14.12
CA LEU A 77 7.59 -5.23 14.23
C LEU A 77 7.32 -4.71 15.65
N GLN A 78 6.87 -5.59 16.56
CA GLN A 78 6.68 -5.27 17.98
C GLN A 78 7.98 -5.40 18.80
N GLU A 79 8.99 -6.09 18.25
CA GLU A 79 10.37 -6.13 18.78
C GLU A 79 11.11 -4.81 18.54
#